data_AF-Q665B7-F1
#
_entry.id   AF-Q665B7-F1
#
_cell.length_a   1.000
_cell.length_b   1.000
_cell.length_c   1.000
_cell.angle_alpha   90.00
_cell.angle_beta   90.00
_cell.angle_gamma   90.00
#
_symmetry.space_group_name_H-M   'P 1'
#
loop_
_entity.id
_entity.type
_entity.pdbx_description
1 polymer ?
#
loop_
_entity_poly.entity_id
_entity_poly.type
_entity_poly.pdbx_seq_one_letter_code
_entity_poly.pdbx_strand_id
1 'polypeptide(L)' 'MANAKALGLDLSTVIRMVVNRLAVNAELPIDLLQPNQETLQAIRDLENGVEVYRVDSVDALKRDLGW' A
#
# COMPACT_ATOMS: atom_id res chain seq x y z
N MET A 1 7.25 19.71 -1.02
CA MET A 1 7.53 18.61 -0.07
C MET A 1 8.55 19.12 0.94
N ALA A 2 8.22 19.13 2.23
CA ALA A 2 9.15 19.58 3.26
C ALA A 2 10.11 18.43 3.58
N ASN A 3 11.35 18.53 3.10
CA ASN A 3 12.39 17.53 3.29
C ASN A 3 12.77 17.46 4.78
N ALA A 4 13.23 16.31 5.30
CA ALA A 4 13.66 16.15 6.71
C ALA A 4 14.67 17.23 7.19
N LYS A 5 15.44 17.79 6.25
CA LYS A 5 16.34 18.93 6.45
C LYS A 5 15.64 20.22 6.90
N ALA A 6 14.40 20.45 6.46
CA ALA A 6 13.55 21.57 6.89
C ALA A 6 13.02 21.41 8.33
N LEU A 7 13.07 20.19 8.88
CA LEU A 7 12.70 19.85 10.26
C LEU A 7 13.94 19.71 11.16
N GLY A 8 15.14 20.03 10.67
CA GLY A 8 16.40 19.90 11.42
C GLY A 8 16.87 18.46 11.64
N LEU A 9 16.28 17.48 10.93
CA LEU A 9 16.64 16.07 11.06
C LEU A 9 17.65 15.67 9.96
N ASP A 10 18.76 15.07 10.38
CA ASP A 10 19.69 14.46 9.45
C ASP A 10 19.16 13.12 8.92
N LEU A 11 19.60 12.74 7.72
CA LEU A 11 19.17 11.51 7.06
C LEU A 11 19.46 10.26 7.91
N SER A 12 20.58 10.23 8.65
CA SER A 12 20.95 9.07 9.48
C SER A 12 20.00 8.90 10.67
N THR A 13 19.49 10.01 11.23
CA THR A 13 18.45 9.99 12.27
C THR A 13 17.14 9.45 11.72
N VAL A 14 16.71 9.90 10.53
CA VAL A 14 15.49 9.37 9.89
C VAL A 14 15.61 7.87 9.64
N ILE A 15 16.74 7.40 9.12
CA ILE A 15 16.99 5.96 8.89
C ILE A 15 16.90 5.18 10.20
N ARG A 16 17.56 5.64 11.28
CA ARG A 16 17.51 4.99 12.59
C ARG A 16 16.10 4.92 13.16
N MET A 17 15.30 5.98 13.02
CA MET A 17 13.91 5.99 13.47
C MET A 17 13.07 4.95 12.72
N VAL A 18 13.23 4.82 11.40
CA VAL A 18 12.50 3.82 10.60
C VAL A 18 12.92 2.40 11.00
N VAL A 19 14.23 2.12 11.11
CA VAL A 19 14.74 0.79 11.48
C VAL A 19 14.29 0.38 12.88
N ASN A 20 14.35 1.30 13.85
CA ASN A 20 13.90 1.03 15.22
C ASN A 20 12.40 0.76 15.27
N ARG A 21 11.60 1.50 14.48
CA ARG A 21 10.16 1.24 14.37
C ARG A 21 9.89 -0.16 13.81
N LEU A 22 10.61 -0.57 12.77
CA LEU A 22 10.50 -1.90 12.17
C LEU A 22 10.88 -3.03 13.13
N ALA A 23 11.85 -2.79 14.02
CA ALA A 23 12.26 -3.77 15.03
C ALA A 23 11.20 -3.99 16.12
N VAL A 24 10.41 -2.96 16.45
CA VAL A 24 9.33 -3.04 17.46
C VAL A 24 8.03 -3.52 16.82
N ASN A 25 7.71 -2.99 15.65
CA ASN A 25 6.51 -3.32 14.87
C ASN A 25 6.96 -3.65 13.45
N ALA A 26 6.74 -4.88 12.98
CA ALA A 26 7.15 -5.35 11.65
C ALA A 26 6.34 -4.74 10.48
N GLU A 27 5.88 -3.50 10.64
CA GLU A 27 5.04 -2.76 9.72
C GLU A 27 5.73 -1.48 9.25
N LEU A 28 5.73 -1.27 7.95
CA LEU A 28 6.20 -0.02 7.37
C LEU A 28 5.23 1.12 7.73
N PRO A 29 5.71 2.36 7.87
CA PRO A 29 4.83 3.51 8.01
C PRO A 29 3.84 3.57 6.84
N ILE A 30 2.54 3.67 7.14
CA ILE A 30 1.44 3.56 6.17
C ILE A 30 1.62 4.53 4.98
N ASP A 31 2.07 5.75 5.25
CA ASP A 31 2.23 6.78 4.21
C ASP A 31 3.53 6.66 3.40
N LEU A 32 4.40 5.70 3.75
CA LEU A 32 5.67 5.51 3.04
C LEU A 32 5.46 4.87 1.66
N LEU A 33 4.42 4.04 1.53
CA LEU A 33 4.11 3.33 0.31
C LEU A 33 2.87 3.97 -0.33
N GLN A 34 2.98 4.28 -1.62
CA GLN A 34 1.85 4.65 -2.45
C GLN A 34 1.57 3.50 -3.42
N PRO A 35 0.31 3.29 -3.83
CA PRO A 35 -0.01 2.32 -4.88
C PRO A 35 0.86 2.54 -6.12
N ASN A 36 1.44 1.46 -6.65
CA ASN A 36 2.24 1.54 -7.86
C ASN A 36 1.33 1.76 -9.10
N GLN A 37 1.92 1.92 -10.28
CA GLN A 37 1.15 2.19 -11.51
C GLN A 37 0.14 1.08 -11.84
N GLU A 38 0.50 -0.18 -11.60
CA GLU A 38 -0.37 -1.33 -11.84
C GLU A 38 -1.59 -1.32 -10.92
N THR A 39 -1.40 -1.08 -9.62
CA THR A 39 -2.52 -0.95 -8.68
C THR A 39 -3.40 0.24 -9.01
N LEU A 40 -2.82 1.38 -9.35
CA LEU A 40 -3.58 2.57 -9.77
C LEU A 40 -4.39 2.31 -11.05
N GLN A 41 -3.85 1.52 -11.98
CA GLN A 41 -4.55 1.16 -13.19
C GLN A 41 -5.73 0.23 -12.89
N ALA A 42 -5.52 -0.81 -12.08
CA ALA A 42 -6.59 -1.71 -11.65
C ALA A 42 -7.74 -0.98 -10.94
N ILE A 43 -7.43 0.04 -10.12
CA ILE A 43 -8.45 0.90 -9.49
C ILE A 43 -9.25 1.66 -10.56
N ARG A 44 -8.57 2.30 -11.52
CA ARG A 44 -9.24 3.03 -12.62
C ARG A 44 -10.09 2.10 -13.47
N ASP A 45 -9.62 0.89 -13.76
CA ASP A 45 -10.36 -0.08 -14.56
C ASP A 45 -11.64 -0.51 -13.83
N LEU A 46 -11.54 -0.80 -12.53
CA LEU A 46 -12.67 -1.08 -11.66
C LEU A 46 -13.69 0.09 -11.64
N GLU A 47 -13.23 1.33 -11.49
CA GLU A 47 -14.09 2.53 -11.48
C GLU A 47 -14.82 2.75 -12.81
N ASN A 48 -14.20 2.35 -13.93
CA ASN A 48 -14.78 2.45 -15.27
C ASN A 48 -15.56 1.19 -15.68
N GLY A 49 -15.68 0.19 -14.81
CA GLY A 49 -16.38 -1.06 -15.10
C GLY A 49 -15.65 -2.01 -16.06
N VAL A 50 -14.34 -1.83 -16.22
CA VAL A 50 -13.47 -2.67 -17.05
C VAL A 50 -12.98 -3.85 -16.21
N GLU A 51 -13.08 -5.07 -16.75
CA GLU A 51 -12.65 -6.32 -16.08
C GLU A 51 -13.26 -6.53 -14.68
N VAL A 52 -14.52 -6.12 -14.49
CA VAL A 52 -15.24 -6.28 -13.23
C VAL A 52 -16.09 -7.56 -13.24
N TYR A 53 -15.82 -8.44 -12.28
CA TYR A 53 -16.56 -9.69 -12.09
C TYR A 53 -17.49 -9.58 -10.87
N ARG A 54 -18.73 -10.02 -11.03
CA ARG A 54 -19.73 -10.05 -9.95
C ARG A 54 -20.05 -11.50 -9.60
N VAL A 55 -20.24 -11.73 -8.32
CA VAL A 55 -20.57 -13.04 -7.75
C VAL A 55 -21.65 -12.87 -6.69
N ASP A 56 -22.54 -13.84 -6.60
CA ASP A 56 -23.74 -13.74 -5.76
C ASP A 56 -23.51 -14.19 -4.30
N SER A 57 -22.36 -14.81 -4.00
CA SER A 57 -22.03 -15.27 -2.66
C SER A 57 -20.52 -15.38 -2.43
N VAL A 58 -20.12 -15.42 -1.16
CA VAL A 58 -18.73 -15.67 -0.76
C VAL A 58 -18.25 -17.05 -1.21
N ASP A 59 -19.12 -18.07 -1.19
CA ASP A 59 -18.77 -19.41 -1.64
C ASP A 59 -18.54 -19.47 -3.16
N ALA A 60 -19.31 -18.70 -3.93
CA ALA A 60 -19.08 -18.55 -5.37
C ALA A 60 -17.75 -17.83 -5.64
N LEU A 61 -17.43 -16.78 -4.88
CA LEU A 61 -16.15 -16.07 -4.98
C LEU A 61 -14.96 -17.00 -4.74
N LYS A 62 -14.99 -17.79 -3.66
CA LYS A 62 -13.90 -18.71 -3.31
C LYS A 62 -13.64 -19.73 -4.41
N ARG A 63 -14.71 -20.28 -4.99
CA ARG A 63 -14.60 -21.24 -6.09
C ARG A 63 -13.96 -20.61 -7.32
N ASP A 64 -14.34 -19.39 -7.66
CA ASP A 64 -13.80 -18.65 -8.81
C ASP A 64 -12.31 -18.31 -8.61
N LEU A 65 -11.92 -17.98 -7.37
CA LEU A 65 -10.52 -17.72 -6.98
C LEU A 65 -9.67 -18.98 -6.76
N GLY A 66 -10.25 -20.18 -6.88
CA GLY A 66 -9.54 -21.45 -6.69
C GLY A 66 -9.10 -21.74 -5.24
N TRP A 67 -9.85 -21.24 -4.26
CA TRP A 67 -9.64 -21.50 -2.82
C TRP A 67 -10.29 -22.80 -2.34
#